data_AF-A0A345DEG8-F1
#
_entry.id   AF-A0A345DEG8-F1
#
_cell.length_a   1.000
_cell.length_b   1.000
_cell.length_c   1.000
_cell.angle_alpha   90.00
_cell.angle_beta   90.00
_cell.angle_gamma   90.00
#
_symmetry.space_group_name_H-M   'P 1'
#
loop_
_entity.id
_entity.type
_entity.pdbx_description
1 polymer ?
#
loop_
_entity_poly.entity_id
_entity_poly.type
_entity_poly.pdbx_seq_one_letter_code
_entity_poly.pdbx_strand_id
1 'polypeptide(L)'
;MSLINKKGLILLGGLLLYACGDKGAPPPPAQTAEKAKDAKEYVQLKVDKLDVKNLTKNLPIYAETHDKSGVGLPRTRWKIKGASEYSGLEYIGSQNDGAQISLSCQVFDSKGMPTPWIKGQVCYQVAVALVNNVVEGDGTFKSEVMMAKAGLDQAKGLIPDPSVWGKSTDIGISFSGEGYVFVTNYAKKH
;
A
#
# COMPACT_ATOMS: atom_id res chain seq x y z
N MET A 1 -1.63 47.56 -55.86
CA MET A 1 -2.59 48.66 -55.62
C MET A 1 -3.00 48.62 -54.16
N SER A 2 -2.83 49.75 -53.50
CA SER A 2 -3.19 50.05 -52.11
C SER A 2 -4.72 50.14 -51.95
N LEU A 3 -5.27 49.79 -50.79
CA LEU A 3 -5.95 50.76 -49.89
C LEU A 3 -6.74 50.07 -48.76
N ILE A 4 -6.39 50.49 -47.55
CA ILE A 4 -7.07 50.36 -46.26
C ILE A 4 -8.27 51.32 -46.21
N ASN A 5 -9.38 50.95 -45.55
CA ASN A 5 -10.30 51.81 -44.73
C ASN A 5 -11.66 51.10 -44.53
N LYS A 6 -12.49 51.30 -43.48
CA LYS A 6 -12.54 52.20 -42.33
C LYS A 6 -13.63 51.68 -41.35
N LYS A 7 -13.30 51.70 -40.05
CA LYS A 7 -14.06 52.18 -38.87
C LYS A 7 -15.60 52.01 -38.76
N GLY A 8 -16.03 51.60 -37.56
CA GLY A 8 -17.27 52.05 -36.89
C GLY A 8 -17.94 50.95 -36.06
N LEU A 9 -17.44 50.60 -34.87
CA LEU A 9 -17.90 51.09 -33.55
C LEU A 9 -19.35 51.64 -33.51
N ILE A 10 -20.29 50.81 -33.00
CA ILE A 10 -21.46 51.27 -32.26
C ILE A 10 -21.51 50.49 -30.94
N LEU A 11 -21.53 51.25 -29.86
CA LEU A 11 -21.66 50.84 -28.47
C LEU A 11 -23.14 50.72 -28.07
N LEU A 12 -23.35 49.91 -27.01
CA LEU A 12 -24.31 50.07 -25.91
C LEU A 12 -25.81 49.88 -26.17
N GLY A 13 -26.39 48.96 -25.39
CA GLY A 13 -27.69 49.17 -24.78
C GLY A 13 -28.51 47.90 -24.57
N GLY A 14 -28.58 47.41 -23.32
CA GLY A 14 -29.66 46.52 -22.91
C GLY A 14 -29.28 45.36 -22.01
N LEU A 15 -28.82 45.64 -20.78
CA LEU A 15 -28.98 44.73 -19.65
C LEU A 15 -30.47 44.33 -19.55
N LEU A 16 -30.76 43.03 -19.62
CA LEU A 16 -31.91 42.47 -18.92
C LEU A 16 -31.40 41.40 -17.95
N LEU A 17 -31.24 41.88 -16.72
CA LEU A 17 -31.14 41.10 -15.50
C LEU A 17 -32.37 40.18 -15.41
N TYR A 18 -32.15 38.86 -15.46
CA TYR A 18 -32.99 37.91 -14.76
C TYR A 18 -32.16 37.31 -13.64
N ALA A 19 -32.33 37.88 -12.44
CA ALA A 19 -31.84 37.31 -11.21
C ALA A 19 -32.91 36.37 -10.64
N CYS A 20 -32.52 35.12 -10.41
CA CYS A 20 -32.96 34.20 -9.34
C CYS A 20 -31.93 33.06 -9.38
N GLY A 21 -30.79 33.13 -8.69
CA GLY A 21 -30.72 32.91 -7.23
C GLY A 21 -30.78 31.41 -6.98
N ASP A 22 -29.68 30.67 -7.12
CA ASP A 22 -28.94 30.27 -5.91
C ASP A 22 -27.41 30.26 -6.11
N LYS A 23 -26.68 30.61 -5.06
CA LYS A 23 -25.25 30.95 -5.07
C LYS A 23 -24.37 29.71 -5.23
N GLY A 24 -24.00 29.38 -6.46
CA GLY A 24 -22.91 28.44 -6.75
C GLY A 24 -21.55 29.07 -6.44
N ALA A 25 -20.91 28.64 -5.36
CA ALA A 25 -19.53 29.01 -5.04
C ALA A 25 -18.59 28.69 -6.23
N PRO A 26 -17.54 29.50 -6.47
CA PRO A 26 -16.54 29.14 -7.47
C PRO A 26 -15.96 27.76 -7.13
N PRO A 27 -15.61 26.95 -8.14
CA PRO A 27 -15.03 25.62 -7.90
C PRO A 27 -13.85 25.79 -6.95
N PRO A 28 -13.78 24.99 -5.86
CA PRO A 28 -12.69 25.10 -4.91
C PRO A 28 -11.36 24.96 -5.67
N PRO A 29 -10.33 25.75 -5.31
CA PRO A 29 -9.04 25.66 -5.96
C PRO A 29 -8.55 24.20 -5.86
N ALA A 30 -7.97 23.69 -6.95
CA ALA A 30 -7.36 22.37 -7.01
C ALA A 30 -6.25 22.26 -5.96
N GLN A 31 -6.60 21.93 -4.72
CA GLN A 31 -5.68 21.81 -3.57
C GLN A 31 -5.70 20.41 -2.95
N THR A 32 -6.29 19.40 -3.60
CA THR A 32 -6.52 18.09 -2.97
C THR A 32 -5.92 16.89 -3.69
N ALA A 33 -5.07 17.08 -4.70
CA ALA A 33 -4.26 15.99 -5.22
C ALA A 33 -2.88 15.89 -4.54
N GLU A 34 -2.32 17.02 -4.10
CA GLU A 34 -0.94 17.07 -3.60
C GLU A 34 -0.83 16.76 -2.09
N LYS A 35 -1.84 17.10 -1.29
CA LYS A 35 -1.87 16.79 0.16
C LYS A 35 -2.18 15.33 0.51
N ALA A 36 -2.68 14.53 -0.43
CA ALA A 36 -3.03 13.13 -0.18
C ALA A 36 -1.79 12.22 -0.14
N LYS A 37 -0.64 12.68 -0.65
CA LYS A 37 0.58 11.88 -0.76
C LYS A 37 1.28 11.60 0.58
N ASP A 38 0.99 12.39 1.61
CA ASP A 38 1.71 12.35 2.90
C ASP A 38 0.84 12.03 4.11
N ALA A 39 -0.45 11.71 3.91
CA ALA A 39 -1.33 11.35 5.01
C ALA A 39 -1.00 9.94 5.51
N LYS A 40 -0.25 9.84 6.63
CA LYS A 40 -0.04 8.58 7.35
C LYS A 40 -1.37 8.08 7.92
N GLU A 41 -1.79 6.89 7.51
CA GLU A 41 -2.90 6.19 8.14
C GLU A 41 -2.40 5.47 9.40
N TYR A 42 -3.11 5.61 10.52
CA TYR A 42 -2.69 5.05 11.81
C TYR A 42 -3.63 3.94 12.30
N VAL A 43 -3.05 2.85 12.79
CA VAL A 43 -3.77 1.68 13.30
C VAL A 43 -3.25 1.29 14.68
N GLN A 44 -4.12 0.64 15.47
CA GLN A 44 -3.69 0.01 16.71
C GLN A 44 -3.00 -1.32 16.38
N LEU A 45 -1.82 -1.55 16.94
CA LEU A 45 -1.08 -2.81 16.80
C LEU A 45 -1.19 -3.62 18.09
N LYS A 46 -1.23 -4.94 17.97
CA LYS A 46 -1.14 -5.86 19.11
C LYS A 46 0.30 -6.25 19.47
N VAL A 47 1.27 -5.76 18.70
CA VAL A 47 2.70 -5.98 18.92
C VAL A 47 3.41 -4.64 19.14
N ASP A 48 4.33 -4.63 20.09
CA ASP A 48 5.28 -3.53 20.34
C ASP A 48 6.67 -3.84 19.77
N LYS A 49 6.93 -5.11 19.47
CA LYS A 49 8.18 -5.66 18.92
C LYS A 49 7.89 -6.65 17.81
N LEU A 50 8.84 -6.77 16.88
CA LEU A 50 8.75 -7.78 15.82
C LEU A 50 9.34 -9.09 16.33
N ASP A 51 8.58 -9.87 17.09
CA ASP A 51 8.98 -11.21 17.53
C ASP A 51 8.67 -12.25 16.45
N VAL A 52 9.68 -13.02 16.01
CA VAL A 52 9.54 -13.95 14.88
C VAL A 52 8.46 -15.01 15.14
N LYS A 53 8.33 -15.51 16.38
CA LYS A 53 7.39 -16.56 16.74
C LYS A 53 5.95 -16.06 16.66
N ASN A 54 5.71 -14.83 17.09
CA ASN A 54 4.40 -14.18 16.98
C ASN A 54 4.05 -13.85 15.53
N LEU A 55 5.00 -13.31 14.75
CA LEU A 55 4.76 -12.90 13.36
C LEU A 55 4.51 -14.08 12.42
N THR A 56 5.20 -15.20 12.65
CA THR A 56 5.08 -16.42 11.82
C THR A 56 4.00 -17.38 12.29
N LYS A 57 3.30 -17.05 13.38
CA LYS A 57 2.26 -17.91 13.97
C LYS A 57 1.18 -18.23 12.94
N ASN A 58 0.89 -19.53 12.79
CA ASN A 58 -0.14 -20.08 11.89
C ASN A 58 0.04 -19.72 10.41
N LEU A 59 1.20 -19.20 9.99
CA LEU A 59 1.48 -19.03 8.57
C LEU A 59 1.76 -20.40 7.94
N PRO A 60 1.31 -20.67 6.69
CA PRO A 60 1.54 -21.93 6.01
C PRO A 60 2.97 -21.98 5.45
N ILE A 61 3.97 -21.82 6.31
CA ILE A 61 5.39 -21.82 5.94
C ILE A 61 6.04 -23.19 6.19
N TYR A 62 7.13 -23.46 5.49
CA TYR A 62 7.95 -24.66 5.63
C TYR A 62 9.38 -24.38 5.18
N ALA A 63 10.30 -25.26 5.59
CA ALA A 63 11.72 -25.20 5.26
C ALA A 63 12.36 -23.85 5.64
N GLU A 64 13.19 -23.86 6.67
CA GLU A 64 13.86 -22.66 7.16
C GLU A 64 15.32 -22.63 6.67
N THR A 65 15.77 -21.47 6.23
CA THR A 65 17.17 -21.22 5.91
C THR A 65 17.66 -19.98 6.66
N HIS A 66 18.89 -20.03 7.15
CA HIS A 66 19.51 -18.93 7.89
C HIS A 66 20.77 -18.44 7.20
N ASP A 67 20.91 -17.12 7.09
CA ASP A 67 22.09 -16.47 6.55
C ASP A 67 22.25 -15.05 7.15
N LYS A 68 23.01 -14.19 6.46
CA LYS A 68 23.10 -12.75 6.78
C LYS A 68 22.47 -11.93 5.65
N SER A 69 21.73 -10.90 6.06
CA SER A 69 21.24 -9.85 5.16
C SER A 69 22.40 -9.01 4.58
N GLY A 70 22.11 -8.20 3.56
CA GLY A 70 23.09 -7.27 2.95
C GLY A 70 23.65 -6.24 3.93
N VAL A 71 22.93 -5.96 5.02
CA VAL A 71 23.36 -5.08 6.12
C VAL A 71 24.02 -5.83 7.29
N GLY A 72 24.30 -7.13 7.13
CA GLY A 72 25.01 -7.93 8.11
C GLY A 72 24.17 -8.45 9.28
N LEU A 73 22.88 -8.12 9.34
CA LEU A 73 21.96 -8.64 10.35
C LEU A 73 21.60 -10.11 10.06
N PRO A 74 21.34 -10.94 11.10
CA PRO A 74 20.82 -12.29 10.92
C PRO A 74 19.55 -12.25 10.08
N ARG A 75 19.44 -13.19 9.14
CA ARG A 75 18.27 -13.32 8.30
C ARG A 75 17.80 -14.77 8.28
N THR A 76 16.48 -14.92 8.37
CA THR A 76 15.80 -16.19 8.24
C THR A 76 14.81 -16.12 7.09
N ARG A 77 14.74 -17.17 6.28
CA ARG A 77 13.77 -17.28 5.18
C ARG A 77 12.98 -18.57 5.27
N TRP A 78 11.73 -18.50 4.85
CA TRP A 78 10.86 -19.65 4.71
C TRP A 78 10.20 -19.72 3.35
N LYS A 79 9.98 -20.94 2.87
CA LYS A 79 9.09 -21.20 1.73
C LYS A 79 7.63 -21.19 2.19
N ILE A 80 6.74 -20.85 1.28
CA ILE A 80 5.29 -20.80 1.53
C ILE A 80 4.64 -22.02 0.89
N LYS A 81 3.95 -22.84 1.68
CA LYS A 81 3.27 -24.06 1.21
C LYS A 81 2.22 -23.67 0.18
N GLY A 82 2.26 -24.31 -1.00
CA GLY A 82 1.30 -24.06 -2.07
C GLY A 82 1.57 -22.79 -2.89
N ALA A 83 2.67 -22.08 -2.66
CA ALA A 83 3.12 -20.96 -3.48
C ALA A 83 4.20 -21.39 -4.48
N SER A 84 4.51 -20.50 -5.44
CA SER A 84 5.64 -20.68 -6.35
C SER A 84 6.97 -20.69 -5.59
N GLU A 85 8.01 -21.28 -6.19
CA GLU A 85 9.34 -21.32 -5.56
C GLU A 85 10.00 -19.95 -5.38
N TYR A 86 9.54 -18.96 -6.15
CA TYR A 86 9.94 -17.56 -6.05
C TYR A 86 9.23 -16.80 -4.92
N SER A 87 8.24 -17.43 -4.28
CA SER A 87 7.49 -16.86 -3.17
C SER A 87 8.10 -17.29 -1.83
N GLY A 88 8.24 -16.35 -0.91
CA GLY A 88 8.87 -16.61 0.37
C GLY A 88 8.59 -15.53 1.41
N LEU A 89 8.86 -15.89 2.66
CA LEU A 89 8.87 -14.99 3.79
C LEU A 89 10.32 -14.77 4.22
N GLU A 90 10.70 -13.54 4.49
CA GLU A 90 12.03 -13.17 4.95
C GLU A 90 11.93 -12.36 6.25
N TYR A 91 12.74 -12.70 7.24
CA TYR A 91 12.82 -12.01 8.52
C TYR A 91 14.26 -11.57 8.77
N ILE A 92 14.45 -10.31 9.15
CA ILE A 92 15.77 -9.72 9.39
C ILE A 92 15.83 -9.19 10.82
N GLY A 93 16.89 -9.60 11.56
CA GLY A 93 17.21 -9.10 12.90
C GLY A 93 17.16 -10.18 13.98
N SER A 94 17.10 -9.72 15.25
CA SER A 94 17.03 -10.60 16.42
C SER A 94 15.72 -11.38 16.45
N GLN A 95 15.71 -12.64 16.90
CA GLN A 95 14.51 -13.48 16.94
C GLN A 95 13.36 -12.86 17.76
N ASN A 96 13.66 -12.15 18.85
CA ASN A 96 12.64 -11.63 19.77
C ASN A 96 12.21 -10.18 19.46
N ASP A 97 12.95 -9.49 18.59
CA ASP A 97 12.69 -8.10 18.22
C ASP A 97 13.50 -7.72 16.98
N GLY A 98 13.03 -8.19 15.83
CA GLY A 98 13.64 -7.99 14.53
C GLY A 98 13.38 -6.60 13.96
N ALA A 99 14.07 -6.30 12.87
CA ALA A 99 13.94 -5.04 12.16
C ALA A 99 12.83 -5.10 11.10
N GLN A 100 12.65 -6.26 10.46
CA GLN A 100 11.68 -6.41 9.38
C GLN A 100 11.23 -7.86 9.21
N ILE A 101 9.96 -8.04 8.84
CA ILE A 101 9.47 -9.24 8.16
C ILE A 101 8.85 -8.83 6.83
N SER A 102 9.19 -9.55 5.76
CA SER A 102 8.70 -9.29 4.41
C SER A 102 8.14 -10.56 3.78
N LEU A 103 7.05 -10.39 3.04
CA LEU A 103 6.44 -11.39 2.20
C LEU A 103 6.68 -10.98 0.74
N SER A 104 7.28 -11.87 -0.04
CA SER A 104 7.33 -11.79 -1.50
C SER A 104 6.48 -12.92 -2.05
N CYS A 105 5.42 -12.61 -2.77
CA CYS A 105 4.54 -13.63 -3.31
C CYS A 105 3.99 -13.22 -4.68
N GLN A 106 4.36 -13.99 -5.71
CA GLN A 106 3.90 -13.75 -7.07
C GLN A 106 3.04 -14.91 -7.54
N VAL A 107 1.86 -14.57 -8.05
CA VAL A 107 0.94 -15.50 -8.70
C VAL A 107 0.98 -15.22 -10.19
N PHE A 108 1.01 -16.29 -10.98
CA PHE A 108 0.99 -16.22 -12.44
C PHE A 108 -0.23 -16.96 -12.98
N ASP A 109 -0.80 -16.49 -14.09
CA ASP A 109 -1.86 -17.20 -14.79
C ASP A 109 -1.30 -18.37 -15.62
N SER A 110 -2.19 -19.11 -16.30
CA SER A 110 -1.81 -20.21 -17.21
C SER A 110 -0.91 -19.79 -18.38
N LYS A 111 -0.76 -18.48 -18.63
CA LYS A 111 0.09 -17.91 -19.69
C LYS A 111 1.41 -17.37 -19.14
N GLY A 112 1.66 -17.51 -17.84
CA GLY A 112 2.86 -17.00 -17.17
C GLY A 112 2.83 -15.50 -16.88
N MET A 113 1.68 -14.85 -16.99
CA MET A 113 1.54 -13.42 -16.70
C MET A 113 1.25 -13.19 -15.22
N PRO A 114 1.82 -12.16 -14.57
CA PRO A 114 1.49 -11.82 -13.19
C PRO A 114 -0.01 -11.59 -13.01
N THR A 115 -0.57 -12.14 -11.94
CA THR A 115 -1.99 -11.99 -11.61
C THR A 115 -2.18 -11.27 -10.28
N PRO A 116 -3.31 -10.57 -10.11
CA PRO A 116 -3.69 -10.05 -8.80
C PRO A 116 -3.81 -11.18 -7.77
N TRP A 117 -3.59 -10.84 -6.50
CA TRP A 117 -3.88 -11.70 -5.37
C TRP A 117 -5.39 -11.82 -5.18
N ILE A 118 -5.94 -12.92 -5.69
CA ILE A 118 -7.37 -13.20 -5.58
C ILE A 118 -7.67 -13.78 -4.19
N LYS A 119 -8.76 -13.32 -3.56
CA LYS A 119 -9.25 -13.85 -2.29
C LYS A 119 -9.39 -15.38 -2.35
N GLY A 120 -8.82 -16.06 -1.36
CA GLY A 120 -8.79 -17.52 -1.29
C GLY A 120 -7.55 -18.17 -1.92
N GLN A 121 -6.73 -17.42 -2.66
CA GLN A 121 -5.43 -17.90 -3.13
C GLN A 121 -4.36 -17.78 -2.04
N VAL A 122 -3.26 -18.51 -2.22
CA VAL A 122 -2.23 -18.68 -1.19
C VAL A 122 -1.57 -17.36 -0.78
N CYS A 123 -1.19 -16.50 -1.75
CA CYS A 123 -0.52 -15.23 -1.45
C CYS A 123 -1.43 -14.30 -0.65
N TYR A 124 -2.71 -14.22 -1.03
CA TYR A 124 -3.72 -13.46 -0.31
C TYR A 124 -3.88 -13.96 1.13
N GLN A 125 -4.04 -15.28 1.32
CA GLN A 125 -4.22 -15.87 2.64
C GLN A 125 -3.02 -15.62 3.55
N VAL A 126 -1.81 -15.74 3.03
CA VAL A 126 -0.57 -15.52 3.80
C VAL A 126 -0.42 -14.04 4.17
N ALA A 127 -0.70 -13.13 3.23
CA ALA A 127 -0.65 -11.69 3.49
C ALA A 127 -1.64 -11.27 4.58
N VAL A 128 -2.90 -11.71 4.48
CA VAL A 128 -3.92 -11.46 5.50
C VAL A 128 -3.49 -12.03 6.86
N ALA A 129 -2.99 -13.27 6.89
CA ALA A 129 -2.54 -13.89 8.14
C ALA A 129 -1.35 -13.14 8.77
N LEU A 130 -0.37 -12.71 7.97
CA LEU A 130 0.78 -11.92 8.44
C LEU A 130 0.33 -10.58 9.04
N VAL A 131 -0.52 -9.83 8.33
CA VAL A 131 -1.05 -8.55 8.81
C VAL A 131 -1.90 -8.74 10.06
N ASN A 132 -2.71 -9.81 10.10
CA ASN A 132 -3.49 -10.19 11.25
C ASN A 132 -2.63 -10.55 12.45
N ASN A 133 -1.36 -10.97 12.28
CA ASN A 133 -0.43 -11.18 13.39
C ASN A 133 0.14 -9.87 13.97
N VAL A 134 -0.11 -8.72 13.35
CA VAL A 134 0.46 -7.42 13.74
C VAL A 134 -0.63 -6.43 14.21
N VAL A 135 -1.75 -6.36 13.52
CA VAL A 135 -2.81 -5.36 13.76
C VAL A 135 -3.84 -5.85 14.78
N GLU A 136 -4.34 -4.95 15.63
CA GLU A 136 -5.41 -5.23 16.60
C GLU A 136 -6.82 -5.05 15.97
N GLY A 137 -7.78 -5.90 16.37
CA GLY A 137 -9.17 -5.93 15.85
C GLY A 137 -9.37 -6.88 14.67
N ASP A 138 -10.48 -6.72 13.92
CA ASP A 138 -10.75 -7.44 12.66
C ASP A 138 -9.74 -7.02 11.57
N GLY A 139 -8.49 -7.46 11.72
CA GLY A 139 -7.38 -7.18 10.80
C GLY A 139 -7.68 -7.62 9.37
N THR A 140 -8.66 -8.50 9.16
CA THR A 140 -9.20 -8.87 7.84
C THR A 140 -9.77 -7.65 7.13
N PHE A 141 -10.57 -6.80 7.79
CA PHE A 141 -11.13 -5.60 7.14
C PHE A 141 -10.03 -4.63 6.68
N LYS A 142 -8.94 -4.51 7.46
CA LYS A 142 -7.84 -3.60 7.15
C LYS A 142 -6.88 -4.17 6.12
N SER A 143 -6.53 -5.46 6.20
CA SER A 143 -5.68 -6.12 5.19
C SER A 143 -6.37 -6.17 3.82
N GLU A 144 -7.67 -6.45 3.77
CA GLU A 144 -8.44 -6.42 2.53
C GLU A 144 -8.48 -5.02 1.91
N VAL A 145 -8.76 -3.98 2.71
CA VAL A 145 -8.73 -2.58 2.25
C VAL A 145 -7.34 -2.15 1.79
N MET A 146 -6.29 -2.58 2.48
CA MET A 146 -4.91 -2.25 2.11
C MET A 146 -4.46 -2.94 0.82
N MET A 147 -4.81 -4.22 0.64
CA MET A 147 -4.56 -4.93 -0.62
C MET A 147 -5.30 -4.29 -1.80
N ALA A 148 -6.54 -3.83 -1.59
CA ALA A 148 -7.31 -3.10 -2.59
C ALA A 148 -6.66 -1.76 -2.97
N LYS A 149 -6.18 -1.01 -1.98
CA LYS A 149 -5.45 0.26 -2.22
C LYS A 149 -4.12 0.04 -2.95
N ALA A 150 -3.45 -1.09 -2.71
CA ALA A 150 -2.15 -1.42 -3.31
C ALA A 150 -2.24 -1.88 -4.77
N GLY A 151 -3.46 -2.00 -5.33
CA GLY A 151 -3.64 -2.63 -6.64
C GLY A 151 -3.23 -4.10 -6.64
N LEU A 152 -3.17 -4.75 -5.48
CA LEU A 152 -2.83 -6.17 -5.39
C LEU A 152 -4.00 -7.05 -5.79
N ASP A 153 -5.24 -6.59 -5.63
CA ASP A 153 -6.46 -7.30 -6.04
C ASP A 153 -7.00 -6.88 -7.43
N GLN A 154 -6.40 -5.85 -8.04
CA GLN A 154 -6.67 -5.35 -9.39
C GLN A 154 -5.33 -4.97 -10.02
N ALA A 155 -4.84 -5.70 -11.03
CA ALA A 155 -3.54 -5.45 -11.70
C ALA A 155 -3.48 -4.06 -12.36
N LYS A 156 -3.38 -3.04 -11.53
CA LYS A 156 -3.34 -1.63 -11.86
C LYS A 156 -1.96 -1.18 -11.40
N GLY A 157 -1.15 -0.70 -12.33
CA GLY A 157 0.15 -0.08 -12.03
C GLY A 157 -0.05 1.28 -11.35
N LEU A 158 -0.69 1.29 -10.18
CA LEU A 158 -1.01 2.50 -9.43
C LEU A 158 -0.37 2.46 -8.05
N ILE A 159 0.51 3.45 -7.87
CA ILE A 159 0.96 4.04 -6.60
C ILE A 159 -0.16 4.96 -6.08
N PRO A 160 -0.36 5.09 -4.76
CA PRO A 160 0.66 4.83 -3.74
C PRO A 160 0.65 3.44 -3.15
N ASP A 161 1.86 2.88 -2.99
CA ASP A 161 2.18 1.80 -2.05
C ASP A 161 1.59 2.15 -0.69
N PRO A 162 0.42 1.59 -0.32
CA PRO A 162 -0.27 2.04 0.87
C PRO A 162 0.57 1.62 2.08
N SER A 163 0.72 2.55 3.03
CA SER A 163 1.35 2.27 4.31
C SER A 163 0.43 2.66 5.46
N VAL A 164 0.44 1.83 6.51
CA VAL A 164 -0.17 2.17 7.81
C VAL A 164 0.89 2.12 8.89
N TRP A 165 0.71 2.96 9.90
CA TRP A 165 1.63 3.13 11.02
C TRP A 165 0.95 2.72 12.33
N GLY A 166 1.71 2.11 13.23
CA GLY A 166 1.25 1.88 14.60
C GLY A 166 1.03 3.20 15.33
N LYS A 167 -0.08 3.33 16.06
CA LYS A 167 -0.41 4.55 16.84
C LYS A 167 0.61 4.87 17.93
N SER A 168 1.26 3.85 18.49
CA SER A 168 2.15 3.98 19.67
C SER A 168 3.50 3.28 19.46
N THR A 169 3.87 3.01 18.22
CA THR A 169 5.10 2.29 17.87
C THR A 169 5.70 2.87 16.60
N ASP A 170 7.00 2.66 16.39
CA ASP A 170 7.66 2.94 15.11
C ASP A 170 7.52 1.78 14.12
N ILE A 171 6.44 1.00 14.21
CA ILE A 171 6.18 -0.12 13.31
C ILE A 171 5.24 0.35 12.20
N GLY A 172 5.65 0.12 10.95
CA GLY A 172 4.83 0.37 9.77
C GLY A 172 4.60 -0.89 8.96
N ILE A 173 3.46 -0.94 8.27
CA ILE A 173 3.09 -2.00 7.32
C ILE A 173 2.92 -1.35 5.96
N SER A 174 3.61 -1.85 4.94
CA SER A 174 3.50 -1.35 3.56
C SER A 174 3.29 -2.48 2.58
N PHE A 175 2.67 -2.15 1.45
CA PHE A 175 2.34 -3.07 0.36
C PHE A 175 2.86 -2.48 -0.94
N SER A 176 3.36 -3.34 -1.84
CA SER A 176 3.69 -2.95 -3.21
C SER A 176 2.86 -3.77 -4.18
N GLY A 177 2.42 -3.14 -5.27
CA GLY A 177 1.68 -3.77 -6.37
C GLY A 177 2.44 -4.90 -7.08
N GLU A 178 3.73 -5.07 -6.80
CA GLU A 178 4.58 -6.15 -7.34
C GLU A 178 4.51 -7.46 -6.53
N GLY A 179 3.64 -7.52 -5.52
CA GLY A 179 3.44 -8.72 -4.71
C GLY A 179 4.29 -8.74 -3.44
N TYR A 180 4.50 -7.58 -2.83
CA TYR A 180 5.24 -7.47 -1.57
C TYR A 180 4.40 -6.94 -0.42
N VAL A 181 4.62 -7.48 0.77
CA VAL A 181 4.19 -6.91 2.05
C VAL A 181 5.42 -6.76 2.94
N PHE A 182 5.59 -5.59 3.56
CA PHE A 182 6.65 -5.32 4.50
C PHE A 182 6.06 -4.88 5.84
N VAL A 183 6.49 -5.50 6.93
CA VAL A 183 6.26 -5.03 8.30
C VAL A 183 7.62 -4.66 8.87
N THR A 184 7.82 -3.37 9.12
CA THR A 184 9.13 -2.79 9.44
C THR A 184 9.07 -2.07 10.77
N ASN A 185 10.06 -2.33 11.63
CA ASN A 185 10.31 -1.57 12.85
C ASN A 185 11.35 -0.49 12.56
N TYR A 186 10.87 0.74 12.35
CA TYR A 186 11.70 1.90 12.00
C TYR A 186 12.55 2.42 13.17
N ALA A 187 12.31 1.97 14.41
CA ALA A 187 13.22 2.23 15.52
C ALA A 187 14.54 1.44 15.39
N LYS A 188 14.60 0.44 14.49
CA LYS A 188 15.78 -0.39 14.25
C LYS A 188 16.43 -0.05 12.92
N LYS A 189 17.76 0.08 12.95
CA LYS A 189 18.58 0.19 11.74
C LYS A 189 18.66 -1.17 11.05
N HIS A 190 18.36 -1.21 9.76
CA HIS A 190 18.45 -2.38 8.88
C HIS A 190 18.52 -1.93 7.42
#